data_AF-A0A358QZI6-F1
#
_entry.id   AF-A0A358QZI6-F1
#
_cell.length_a   1.000
_cell.length_b   1.000
_cell.length_c   1.000
_cell.angle_alpha   90.00
_cell.angle_beta   90.00
_cell.angle_gamma   90.00
#
_symmetry.space_group_name_H-M   'P 1'
#
loop_
_entity.id
_entity.type
_entity.pdbx_description
1 polymer ?
#
loop_
_entity_poly.entity_id
_entity_poly.type
_entity_poly.pdbx_seq_one_letter_code
_entity_poly.pdbx_strand_id
1 'polypeptide(L)'
;MPNKKMFRINENGVSEWVVAESREQAFEFYREYVGENSVDEDYKRYLRENPGNSFEDFMDYYVKEEEMDREFTLHNDDGTKERKTIREFLEDESEVPSYFACEDY
;
A
#
# COMPACT_ATOMS: atom_id res chain seq x y z
N MET A 1 4.42 20.44 -5.80
CA MET A 1 4.36 19.01 -6.13
C MET A 1 3.18 18.43 -5.36
N PRO A 2 2.39 17.50 -5.93
CA PRO A 2 1.38 16.79 -5.14
C PRO A 2 2.09 16.12 -3.95
N ASN A 3 1.43 16.08 -2.79
CA ASN A 3 2.00 15.53 -1.57
C ASN A 3 1.94 14.00 -1.61
N LYS A 4 2.66 13.39 -2.57
CA LYS A 4 2.68 11.95 -2.84
C LYS A 4 3.35 11.20 -1.70
N LYS A 5 2.77 10.06 -1.35
CA LYS A 5 3.26 9.13 -0.32
C LYS A 5 3.14 7.71 -0.82
N MET A 6 3.96 6.83 -0.26
CA MET A 6 3.87 5.40 -0.47
C MET A 6 3.18 4.75 0.72
N PHE A 7 2.16 3.95 0.46
CA PHE A 7 1.44 3.18 1.45
C PHE A 7 1.57 1.69 1.15
N ARG A 8 1.94 0.93 2.17
CA ARG A 8 1.90 -0.53 2.16
C ARG A 8 0.57 -1.01 2.72
N ILE A 9 -0.05 -1.93 2.00
CA ILE A 9 -1.37 -2.49 2.28
C ILE A 9 -1.24 -3.99 2.47
N ASN A 10 -2.00 -4.55 3.41
CA ASN A 10 -2.10 -5.99 3.65
C ASN A 10 -0.74 -6.67 3.94
N GLU A 11 -0.28 -6.62 5.20
CA GLU A 11 0.99 -7.28 5.57
C GLU A 11 0.91 -8.82 5.64
N ASN A 12 -0.25 -9.43 5.40
CA ASN A 12 -0.45 -10.87 5.59
C ASN A 12 -0.10 -11.67 4.33
N GLY A 13 1.21 -11.82 4.09
CA GLY A 13 1.78 -12.74 3.09
C GLY A 13 2.46 -12.03 1.93
N VAL A 14 1.77 -11.08 1.30
CA VAL A 14 2.30 -10.24 0.21
C VAL A 14 1.90 -8.81 0.51
N SER A 15 2.88 -7.93 0.64
CA SER A 15 2.64 -6.52 0.92
C SER A 15 2.38 -5.76 -0.37
N GLU A 16 1.23 -5.10 -0.47
CA GLU A 16 0.81 -4.37 -1.67
C GLU A 16 1.12 -2.89 -1.55
N TRP A 17 1.73 -2.28 -2.57
CA TRP A 17 2.23 -0.91 -2.48
C TRP A 17 1.41 0.03 -3.36
N VAL A 18 0.90 1.11 -2.75
CA VAL A 18 0.04 2.12 -3.38
C VAL A 18 0.61 3.51 -3.18
N VAL A 19 0.72 4.28 -4.26
CA VAL A 19 1.01 5.71 -4.20
C VAL A 19 -0.29 6.48 -4.03
N ALA A 20 -0.37 7.35 -3.04
CA ALA A 20 -1.54 8.20 -2.79
C ALA A 20 -1.17 9.47 -2.02
N GLU A 21 -2.12 10.39 -1.85
CA GLU A 21 -1.95 11.61 -1.06
C GLU A 21 -2.32 11.42 0.42
N SER A 22 -3.13 10.39 0.73
CA SER A 22 -3.53 10.03 2.08
C SER A 22 -3.76 8.53 2.23
N ARG A 23 -3.79 8.07 3.48
CA ARG A 23 -4.09 6.68 3.84
C ARG A 23 -5.49 6.27 3.38
N GLU A 24 -6.45 7.17 3.53
CA GLU A 24 -7.85 6.94 3.13
C GLU A 24 -7.96 6.77 1.61
N GLN A 25 -7.26 7.61 0.84
CA GLN A 25 -7.22 7.48 -0.62
C GLN A 25 -6.55 6.17 -1.06
N ALA A 26 -5.45 5.77 -0.40
CA ALA A 26 -4.78 4.50 -0.69
C ALA A 26 -5.70 3.30 -0.44
N PHE A 27 -6.43 3.33 0.69
CA PHE A 27 -7.37 2.28 1.04
C PHE A 27 -8.55 2.20 0.07
N GLU A 28 -9.19 3.33 -0.25
CA GLU A 28 -10.33 3.37 -1.18
C GLU A 28 -9.92 2.86 -2.56
N PHE A 29 -8.78 3.35 -3.07
CA PHE A 29 -8.24 2.91 -4.35
C PHE A 29 -7.94 1.40 -4.37
N TYR A 30 -7.27 0.88 -3.33
CA TYR A 30 -6.97 -0.55 -3.25
C TYR A 30 -8.25 -1.39 -3.15
N ARG A 31 -9.22 -0.96 -2.33
CA ARG A 31 -10.52 -1.64 -2.19
C ARG A 31 -11.28 -1.73 -3.51
N GLU A 32 -11.23 -0.68 -4.33
CA GLU A 32 -11.79 -0.71 -5.69
C GLU A 32 -10.99 -1.64 -6.61
N TYR A 33 -9.67 -1.63 -6.51
CA TYR A 33 -8.77 -2.44 -7.33
C TYR A 33 -8.93 -3.95 -7.10
N VAL A 34 -8.91 -4.41 -5.84
CA VAL A 34 -9.03 -5.84 -5.49
C VAL A 34 -10.46 -6.31 -5.29
N GLY A 35 -11.42 -5.38 -5.27
CA GLY A 35 -12.83 -5.61 -5.03
C GLY A 35 -13.21 -5.59 -3.54
N GLU A 36 -14.35 -4.96 -3.25
CA GLU A 36 -14.82 -4.71 -1.88
C GLU A 36 -14.92 -5.98 -1.01
N ASN A 37 -15.34 -7.11 -1.60
CA ASN A 37 -15.51 -8.37 -0.88
C ASN A 37 -14.20 -8.87 -0.27
N SER A 38 -13.07 -8.67 -0.95
CA SER A 38 -11.75 -9.11 -0.49
C SER A 38 -11.35 -8.37 0.79
N VAL A 39 -11.52 -7.05 0.80
CA VAL A 39 -11.20 -6.20 1.95
C VAL A 39 -12.18 -6.44 3.12
N ASP A 40 -13.45 -6.69 2.83
CA ASP A 40 -14.45 -7.04 3.84
C ASP A 40 -14.10 -8.35 4.56
N GLU A 41 -13.58 -9.34 3.83
CA GLU A 41 -13.11 -10.60 4.41
C GLU A 41 -11.88 -10.40 5.30
N ASP A 42 -10.94 -9.55 4.88
CA ASP A 42 -9.79 -9.15 5.69
C ASP A 42 -10.20 -8.44 6.97
N TYR A 43 -11.14 -7.49 6.90
CA TYR A 43 -11.66 -6.80 8.07
C TYR A 43 -12.38 -7.77 9.03
N LYS A 44 -13.23 -8.66 8.50
CA LYS A 44 -13.89 -9.70 9.31
C LYS A 44 -12.89 -10.67 9.96
N ARG A 45 -11.78 -10.99 9.29
CA ARG A 45 -10.70 -11.79 9.87
C ARG A 45 -10.00 -11.02 10.99
N TYR A 46 -9.62 -9.77 10.73
CA TYR A 46 -8.99 -8.89 11.72
C TYR A 46 -9.81 -8.78 13.01
N LEU A 47 -11.12 -8.53 12.92
CA LEU A 47 -12.01 -8.43 14.08
C LEU A 47 -12.18 -9.75 14.84
N ARG A 48 -12.10 -10.90 14.17
CA ARG A 48 -12.15 -12.22 14.84
C ARG A 48 -10.88 -12.47 15.65
N GLU A 49 -9.74 -12.04 15.16
CA GLU A 49 -8.44 -12.18 15.81
C GLU A 49 -8.22 -11.11 16.89
N ASN A 50 -8.85 -9.93 16.73
CA ASN A 50 -8.72 -8.76 17.61
C ASN A 50 -10.11 -8.29 18.08
N PRO A 51 -10.80 -9.06 18.93
CA PRO A 51 -12.17 -8.73 19.35
C PRO A 51 -12.22 -7.43 20.15
N GLY A 52 -13.13 -6.53 19.77
CA GLY A 52 -13.34 -5.24 20.42
C GLY A 52 -12.67 -4.06 19.72
N ASN A 53 -11.83 -4.32 18.70
CA ASN A 53 -11.24 -3.28 17.87
C ASN A 53 -12.27 -2.66 16.91
N SER A 54 -11.97 -1.44 16.47
CA SER A 54 -12.75 -0.64 15.54
C SER A 54 -12.24 -0.79 14.09
N PHE A 55 -12.97 -0.18 13.16
CA PHE A 55 -12.51 -0.05 11.77
C PHE A 55 -11.25 0.83 11.67
N GLU A 56 -11.12 1.84 12.52
CA GLU A 56 -9.91 2.67 12.55
C GLU A 56 -8.67 1.86 12.95
N ASP A 57 -8.81 0.98 13.94
CA ASP A 57 -7.72 0.08 14.34
C ASP A 57 -7.34 -0.89 13.22
N PHE A 58 -8.33 -1.31 12.42
CA PHE A 58 -8.08 -2.08 11.20
C PHE A 58 -7.33 -1.25 10.17
N MET A 59 -7.72 0.01 9.92
CA MET A 59 -7.02 0.90 8.99
C MET A 59 -5.57 1.16 9.41
N ASP A 60 -5.33 1.41 10.71
CA ASP A 60 -3.98 1.56 11.28
C ASP A 60 -3.11 0.31 11.09
N TYR A 61 -3.73 -0.86 11.19
CA TYR A 61 -3.05 -2.14 10.97
C TYR A 61 -2.81 -2.42 9.49
N TYR A 62 -3.81 -2.16 8.65
CA TYR A 62 -3.91 -2.64 7.28
C TYR A 62 -3.22 -1.73 6.27
N VAL A 63 -3.13 -0.42 6.54
CA VAL A 63 -2.54 0.57 5.63
C VAL A 63 -1.49 1.39 6.37
N LYS A 64 -0.22 1.23 5.98
CA LYS A 64 0.93 1.88 6.63
C LYS A 64 1.68 2.78 5.65
N GLU A 65 1.95 4.01 6.07
CA GLU A 65 2.83 4.91 5.33
C GLU A 65 4.28 4.45 5.45
N GLU A 66 4.99 4.38 4.34
CA GLU A 66 6.41 4.01 4.31
C GLU A 66 7.33 5.22 4.44
N GLU A 67 8.52 4.99 5.01
CA GLU A 67 9.52 6.05 5.18
C GLU A 67 10.13 6.44 3.82
N MET A 68 10.23 7.74 3.56
CA MET A 68 10.73 8.28 2.28
C MET A 68 12.13 7.79 1.91
N ASP A 69 12.97 7.50 2.91
CA ASP A 69 14.35 7.07 2.71
C ASP A 69 14.49 5.53 2.71
N ARG A 70 13.37 4.77 2.84
CA ARG A 70 13.37 3.31 2.67
C ARG A 70 13.77 2.97 1.24
N GLU A 71 14.74 2.08 1.11
CA GLU A 71 15.18 1.55 -0.18
C GLU A 71 14.37 0.31 -0.55
N PHE A 72 14.11 0.15 -1.85
CA PHE A 72 13.49 -1.04 -2.42
C PHE A 72 14.08 -1.33 -3.80
N THR A 73 13.80 -2.52 -4.32
CA THR A 73 14.19 -2.89 -5.69
C THR A 73 12.99 -2.75 -6.60
N LEU A 74 13.03 -1.79 -7.51
CA LEU A 74 12.09 -1.64 -8.60
C LEU A 74 12.42 -2.67 -9.68
N HIS A 75 11.41 -3.43 -10.08
CA HIS A 75 11.47 -4.35 -11.21
C HIS A 75 10.77 -3.71 -12.41
N ASN A 76 11.53 -3.31 -13.42
CA ASN A 76 11.01 -2.65 -14.60
C ASN A 76 10.42 -3.66 -15.60
N ASP A 77 9.52 -3.20 -16.46
CA ASP A 77 8.89 -4.01 -17.53
C ASP A 77 9.90 -4.61 -18.52
N ASP A 78 11.05 -3.96 -18.70
CA ASP A 78 12.15 -4.44 -19.55
C ASP A 78 13.00 -5.55 -18.88
N GLY A 79 12.62 -5.96 -17.66
CA GLY A 79 13.29 -6.98 -16.87
C GLY A 79 14.52 -6.48 -16.11
N THR A 80 14.87 -5.19 -16.22
CA THR A 80 15.93 -4.59 -15.41
C THR A 80 15.47 -4.38 -13.97
N LYS A 81 16.45 -4.33 -13.07
CA LYS A 81 16.20 -4.04 -11.65
C LYS A 81 17.01 -2.83 -11.25
N GLU A 82 16.37 -1.92 -10.54
CA GLU A 82 16.99 -0.72 -10.02
C GLU A 82 16.70 -0.60 -8.52
N ARG A 83 17.71 -0.19 -7.74
CA ARG A 83 17.51 0.13 -6.32
C ARG A 83 17.23 1.62 -6.21
N LYS A 84 16.08 1.97 -5.64
CA LYS A 84 15.68 3.35 -5.39
C LYS A 84 15.19 3.50 -3.95
N THR A 85 15.33 4.70 -3.41
CA THR A 85 14.52 5.13 -2.27
C THR A 85 13.07 5.38 -2.70
N ILE A 86 12.14 5.31 -1.75
CA ILE A 86 10.76 5.70 -1.99
C ILE A 86 10.67 7.14 -2.50
N ARG A 87 11.49 8.05 -1.97
CA ARG A 87 11.57 9.44 -2.44
C ARG A 87 11.90 9.52 -3.93
N GLU A 88 12.97 8.87 -4.37
CA GLU A 88 13.39 8.88 -5.78
C GLU A 88 12.31 8.31 -6.69
N PHE A 89 11.68 7.21 -6.27
CA PHE A 89 10.57 6.63 -7.01
C PHE A 89 9.36 7.59 -7.13
N LEU A 90 8.97 8.23 -6.03
CA LEU A 90 7.83 9.15 -6.01
C LEU A 90 8.09 10.45 -6.80
N GLU A 91 9.34 10.84 -6.99
CA GLU A 91 9.72 11.95 -7.88
C GLU A 91 9.44 11.62 -9.35
N ASP A 92 9.68 10.37 -9.74
CA ASP A 92 9.46 9.85 -11.10
C ASP A 92 7.98 9.50 -11.37
N GLU A 93 7.24 9.04 -10.37
CA GLU A 93 5.85 8.61 -10.51
C GLU A 93 4.93 9.78 -10.88
N SER A 94 4.11 9.63 -11.91
CA SER A 94 3.22 10.68 -12.39
C SER A 94 1.75 10.45 -12.07
N GLU A 95 1.36 9.20 -11.81
CA GLU A 95 -0.02 8.80 -11.55
C GLU A 95 -0.30 8.74 -10.04
N VAL A 96 -1.43 9.32 -9.62
CA VAL A 96 -1.88 9.34 -8.23
C VAL A 96 -3.42 9.29 -8.19
N PRO A 97 -4.05 8.31 -7.51
CA PRO A 97 -3.42 7.15 -6.90
C PRO A 97 -2.91 6.15 -7.95
N SER A 98 -1.91 5.34 -7.60
CA SER A 98 -1.41 4.25 -8.45
C SER A 98 -1.05 3.01 -7.64
N TYR A 99 -1.23 1.83 -8.24
CA TYR A 99 -0.79 0.56 -7.68
C TYR A 99 0.55 0.19 -8.31
N PHE A 100 1.55 -0.11 -7.50
CA PHE A 100 2.93 -0.21 -7.96
C PHE A 100 3.48 -1.63 -7.93
N ALA A 101 3.34 -2.36 -6.81
CA ALA A 101 3.95 -3.68 -6.69
C ALA A 101 3.39 -4.51 -5.53
N CYS A 102 3.52 -5.83 -5.69
CA CYS A 102 3.57 -6.80 -4.61
C CYS A 102 5.02 -6.92 -4.10
N GLU A 103 5.29 -6.56 -2.84
CA GLU A 103 6.49 -7.00 -2.12
C GLU A 103 6.22 -8.43 -1.60
N ASP A 104 6.70 -9.42 -2.36
CA ASP A 104 6.75 -10.81 -1.90
C ASP A 104 7.75 -10.96 -0.75
N TYR A 105 7.33 -11.59 0.36
CA TYR A 105 8.17 -11.94 1.51
C TYR A 105 8.94 -13.25 1.32
#